data_AF-A0A376W435-F1
#
_entry.id   AF-A0A376W435-F1
#
_cell.length_a   1.000
_cell.length_b   1.000
_cell.length_c   1.000
_cell.angle_alpha   90.00
_cell.angle_beta   90.00
_cell.angle_gamma   90.00
#
_symmetry.space_group_name_H-M   'P 1'
#
loop_
_entity.id
_entity.type
_entity.pdbx_description
1 polymer ?
#
loop_
_entity_poly.entity_id
_entity_poly.type
_entity_poly.pdbx_seq_one_letter_code
_entity_poly.pdbx_strand_id
1 'polypeptide(L)'
;MELSTYFRINAEKTGQFERTILVADEDSYVSYIEGCSAPVRDSYQLHAAVVEVIIHKNAEVKYSTVQNWFPGDNNTGGILNFVTKRALCEGENSKMSWTQSETGSAITWKYPSCILRGDNSIGEFYSVALTSGHQQADTGTKMIHIGKNTKSTISRKGSLPDIVRNSYRGLVKIMPTATNARNFTQCDSMLIGANCGGAYLPVCRMSQ
;
A
#
# COMPACT_ATOMS: atom_id res chain seq x y z
N MET A 1 14.18 -15.05 11.07
CA MET A 1 14.91 -14.43 9.94
C MET A 1 13.88 -13.73 9.06
N GLU A 2 14.21 -12.56 8.49
CA GLU A 2 13.30 -11.86 7.59
C GLU A 2 13.57 -12.26 6.14
N LEU A 3 12.51 -12.45 5.36
CA LEU A 3 12.63 -12.67 3.92
C LEU A 3 12.76 -11.31 3.25
N SER A 4 13.72 -11.15 2.35
CA SER A 4 13.91 -9.89 1.63
C SER A 4 14.16 -10.17 0.15
N THR A 5 13.44 -9.46 -0.70
CA THR A 5 13.65 -9.44 -2.13
C THR A 5 13.91 -8.01 -2.57
N TYR A 6 14.96 -7.83 -3.38
CA TYR A 6 15.29 -6.53 -3.94
C TYR A 6 15.21 -6.60 -5.46
N PHE A 7 14.27 -5.84 -6.03
CA PHE A 7 14.09 -5.70 -7.46
C PHE A 7 14.81 -4.44 -7.96
N ARG A 8 15.63 -4.60 -9.00
CA ARG A 8 16.30 -3.48 -9.66
C ARG A 8 15.92 -3.47 -11.13
N ILE A 9 15.26 -2.40 -11.58
CA ILE A 9 14.91 -2.22 -13.00
C ILE A 9 16.18 -1.87 -13.75
N ASN A 10 16.81 -2.83 -14.44
CA ASN A 10 18.04 -2.56 -15.20
C ASN A 10 17.80 -2.43 -16.71
N ALA A 11 16.79 -3.10 -17.27
CA ALA A 11 16.54 -3.15 -18.71
C ALA A 11 15.81 -1.90 -19.23
N GLU A 12 16.20 -1.45 -20.43
CA GLU A 12 15.70 -0.25 -21.09
C GLU A 12 14.43 -0.56 -21.92
N LYS A 13 13.37 0.25 -21.78
CA LYS A 13 12.07 0.10 -22.49
C LYS A 13 11.25 -1.16 -22.17
N THR A 14 11.48 -1.78 -21.02
CA THR A 14 10.69 -2.93 -20.55
C THR A 14 9.81 -2.55 -19.36
N GLY A 15 8.52 -2.87 -19.44
CA GLY A 15 7.67 -2.87 -18.25
C GLY A 15 8.09 -3.99 -17.29
N GLN A 16 8.20 -3.69 -16.00
CA GLN A 16 8.39 -4.72 -14.97
C GLN A 16 7.01 -5.21 -14.53
N PHE A 17 6.75 -6.49 -14.78
CA PHE A 17 5.57 -7.19 -14.34
C PHE A 17 5.99 -8.30 -13.40
N GLU A 18 5.49 -8.27 -12.18
CA GLU A 18 5.82 -9.27 -11.18
C GLU A 18 4.60 -9.68 -10.37
N ARG A 19 4.62 -10.94 -9.92
CA ARG A 19 3.58 -11.48 -9.04
C ARG A 19 4.23 -12.11 -7.83
N THR A 20 3.84 -11.62 -6.66
CA THR A 20 4.26 -12.19 -5.37
C THR A 20 3.06 -12.89 -4.76
N ILE A 21 3.24 -14.16 -4.39
CA ILE A 21 2.26 -14.93 -3.63
C ILE A 21 2.92 -15.32 -2.31
N LEU A 22 2.33 -14.89 -1.20
CA LEU A 22 2.79 -15.23 0.14
C LEU A 22 1.66 -15.96 0.86
N VAL A 23 1.94 -17.17 1.34
CA VAL A 23 0.99 -17.98 2.11
C VAL A 23 1.59 -18.22 3.49
N ALA A 24 0.85 -17.83 4.52
CA ALA A 24 1.18 -18.05 5.92
C ALA A 24 0.19 -19.08 6.48
N ASP A 25 0.66 -20.31 6.65
CA ASP A 25 -0.13 -21.42 7.21
C ASP A 25 -0.40 -21.24 8.71
N GLU A 26 -1.18 -22.13 9.32
CA GLU A 26 -1.60 -22.01 10.73
C GLU A 26 -0.42 -21.79 11.68
N ASP A 27 -0.63 -20.90 12.66
CA ASP A 27 0.35 -20.52 13.69
C ASP A 27 1.70 -20.01 13.16
N SER A 28 1.77 -19.61 11.87
CA SER A 28 3.01 -19.13 11.25
C SER A 28 3.23 -17.63 11.43
N TYR A 29 4.49 -17.22 11.36
CA TYR A 29 4.89 -15.82 11.34
C TYR A 29 5.89 -15.57 10.20
N VAL A 30 5.65 -14.56 9.39
CA VAL A 30 6.59 -14.14 8.35
C VAL A 30 6.69 -12.62 8.26
N SER A 31 7.94 -12.15 8.21
CA SER A 31 8.29 -10.76 7.87
C SER A 31 8.94 -10.77 6.51
N TYR A 32 8.31 -10.11 5.54
CA TYR A 32 8.74 -10.02 4.16
C TYR A 32 9.00 -8.56 3.77
N ILE A 33 10.16 -8.31 3.18
CA ILE A 33 10.60 -6.98 2.75
C ILE A 33 10.77 -6.98 1.23
N GLU A 34 10.05 -6.10 0.57
CA GLU A 34 10.17 -5.82 -0.85
C GLU A 34 10.89 -4.47 -1.03
N GLY A 35 12.07 -4.49 -1.65
CA GLY A 35 12.78 -3.29 -2.07
C GLY A 35 12.73 -3.13 -3.58
N CYS A 36 12.45 -1.92 -4.08
CA CYS A 36 12.61 -1.63 -5.51
C CYS A 36 13.41 -0.34 -5.75
N SER A 37 14.34 -0.38 -6.71
CA SER A 37 15.02 0.81 -7.22
C SER A 37 15.12 0.81 -8.75
N ALA A 38 15.24 2.00 -9.33
CA ALA A 38 15.41 2.17 -10.77
C ALA A 38 16.43 3.28 -11.10
N PRO A 39 17.25 3.10 -12.15
CA PRO A 39 18.12 4.12 -12.68
C PRO A 39 17.33 5.19 -13.46
N VAL A 40 17.96 6.35 -13.64
CA VAL A 40 17.46 7.48 -14.44
C VAL A 40 17.25 7.04 -15.89
N ARG A 41 16.06 7.33 -16.44
CA ARG A 41 15.73 7.05 -17.85
C ARG A 41 14.84 8.17 -18.41
N ASP A 42 15.05 8.48 -19.69
CA ASP A 42 14.36 9.57 -20.39
C ASP A 42 12.96 9.18 -20.92
N SER A 43 12.57 7.91 -20.79
CA SER A 43 11.26 7.39 -21.21
C SER A 43 10.48 6.81 -20.02
N TYR A 44 9.16 6.94 -20.07
CA TYR A 44 8.29 6.35 -19.06
C TYR A 44 8.48 4.83 -18.98
N GLN A 45 8.67 4.32 -17.77
CA GLN A 45 8.71 2.89 -17.50
C GLN A 45 7.49 2.50 -16.67
N LEU A 46 6.82 1.42 -17.08
CA LEU A 46 5.67 0.89 -16.34
C LEU A 46 6.15 -0.17 -15.35
N HIS A 47 5.80 0.02 -14.09
CA HIS A 47 5.92 -1.00 -13.04
C HIS A 47 4.51 -1.42 -12.62
N ALA A 48 4.16 -2.67 -12.92
CA ALA A 48 2.85 -3.22 -12.62
C ALA A 48 2.99 -4.56 -11.89
N ALA A 49 2.87 -4.51 -10.56
CA ALA A 49 2.98 -5.68 -9.71
C ALA A 49 1.62 -6.13 -9.15
N VAL A 50 1.50 -7.43 -8.93
CA VAL A 50 0.37 -8.05 -8.23
C VAL A 50 0.89 -8.78 -7.00
N VAL A 51 0.35 -8.45 -5.83
CA VAL A 51 0.72 -9.12 -4.58
C VAL A 51 -0.52 -9.75 -3.97
N GLU A 52 -0.44 -11.05 -3.72
CA GLU A 52 -1.46 -11.84 -3.05
C GLU A 52 -0.88 -12.42 -1.77
N VAL A 53 -1.52 -12.12 -0.66
CA VAL A 53 -1.14 -12.63 0.66
C VAL A 53 -2.32 -13.42 1.23
N ILE A 54 -2.12 -14.67 1.59
CA ILE A 54 -3.12 -15.52 2.24
C ILE A 54 -2.63 -15.84 3.64
N ILE A 55 -3.44 -15.53 4.66
CA ILE A 55 -3.09 -15.72 6.07
C ILE A 55 -4.12 -16.64 6.71
N HIS A 56 -3.67 -17.81 7.15
CA HIS A 56 -4.47 -18.82 7.83
C HIS A 56 -4.55 -18.56 9.34
N LYS A 57 -5.07 -19.53 10.10
CA LYS A 57 -5.47 -19.37 11.49
C LYS A 57 -4.26 -18.99 12.37
N ASN A 58 -4.43 -18.02 13.26
CA ASN A 58 -3.41 -17.52 14.19
C ASN A 58 -2.11 -17.02 13.51
N ALA A 59 -2.07 -16.91 12.19
CA ALA A 59 -0.87 -16.54 11.47
C ALA A 59 -0.72 -15.02 11.36
N GLU A 60 0.52 -14.54 11.31
CA GLU A 60 0.85 -13.12 11.16
C GLU A 60 1.82 -12.89 9.99
N VAL A 61 1.44 -11.95 9.12
CA VAL A 61 2.27 -11.49 8.01
C VAL A 61 2.58 -10.01 8.18
N LYS A 62 3.88 -9.67 8.16
CA LYS A 62 4.36 -8.30 8.00
C LYS A 62 4.94 -8.14 6.62
N TYR A 63 4.37 -7.24 5.84
CA TYR A 63 4.80 -6.95 4.48
C TYR A 63 5.28 -5.51 4.42
N SER A 64 6.59 -5.36 4.26
CA SER A 64 7.26 -4.08 4.16
C SER A 64 7.63 -3.78 2.71
N THR A 65 7.42 -2.55 2.27
CA THR A 65 7.80 -2.09 0.93
C THR A 65 8.63 -0.83 1.05
N VAL A 66 9.84 -0.84 0.49
CA VAL A 66 10.73 0.32 0.43
C VAL A 66 11.04 0.60 -1.03
N GLN A 67 10.48 1.70 -1.54
CA GLN A 67 10.60 2.06 -2.95
C GLN A 67 11.22 3.44 -3.11
N ASN A 68 12.30 3.51 -3.89
CA ASN A 68 12.93 4.75 -4.30
C ASN A 68 13.18 4.74 -5.81
N TRP A 69 12.35 5.48 -6.53
CA TRP A 69 12.41 5.56 -8.00
C TRP A 69 12.91 6.89 -8.52
N PHE A 70 13.10 6.95 -9.84
CA PHE A 70 13.42 8.18 -10.52
C PHE A 70 12.13 8.96 -10.90
N PRO A 71 11.95 10.22 -10.42
CA PRO A 71 10.75 11.03 -10.67
C PRO A 71 10.50 11.38 -12.13
N GLY A 72 11.51 11.28 -13.00
CA GLY A 72 11.53 12.01 -14.27
C GLY A 72 12.11 13.41 -14.11
N ASP A 73 12.31 14.10 -15.23
CA ASP A 73 12.67 15.53 -15.26
C ASP A 73 11.53 16.32 -15.90
N ASN A 74 10.90 17.23 -15.13
CA ASN A 74 9.88 18.18 -15.61
C ASN A 74 8.80 17.57 -16.53
N ASN A 75 8.23 16.43 -16.12
CA ASN A 75 7.22 15.63 -16.87
C ASN A 75 7.76 14.81 -18.06
N THR A 76 9.06 14.60 -18.12
CA THR A 76 9.70 13.73 -19.11
C THR A 76 10.26 12.49 -18.42
N GLY A 77 9.70 11.32 -18.77
CA GLY A 77 10.09 10.04 -18.20
C GLY A 77 9.66 9.84 -16.75
N GLY A 78 10.35 8.92 -16.06
CA GLY A 78 10.00 8.50 -14.70
C GLY A 78 9.11 7.26 -14.66
N ILE A 79 8.81 6.79 -13.46
CA ILE A 79 8.12 5.51 -13.26
C ILE A 79 6.61 5.71 -13.04
N LEU A 80 5.84 4.93 -13.80
CA LEU A 80 4.42 4.71 -13.60
C LEU A 80 4.24 3.46 -12.72
N ASN A 81 3.79 3.66 -11.50
CA ASN A 81 3.71 2.62 -10.49
C ASN A 81 2.26 2.23 -10.22
N PHE A 82 1.80 1.16 -10.87
CA PHE A 82 0.43 0.67 -10.82
C PHE A 82 0.37 -0.72 -10.20
N VAL A 83 0.22 -0.78 -8.88
CA VAL A 83 0.35 -2.04 -8.14
C VAL A 83 -0.96 -2.39 -7.43
N THR A 84 -1.34 -3.65 -7.58
CA THR A 84 -2.48 -4.23 -6.86
C THR A 84 -1.96 -5.18 -5.79
N LYS A 85 -2.01 -4.76 -4.52
CA LYS A 85 -1.70 -5.63 -3.38
C LYS A 85 -2.96 -5.96 -2.59
N ARG A 86 -3.15 -7.23 -2.26
CA ARG A 86 -4.31 -7.70 -1.50
C ARG A 86 -3.93 -8.83 -0.56
N ALA A 87 -4.32 -8.68 0.69
CA ALA A 87 -4.25 -9.71 1.70
C ALA A 87 -5.64 -10.26 2.00
N LEU A 88 -5.75 -11.58 2.09
CA LEU A 88 -6.88 -12.30 2.61
C LEU A 88 -6.51 -12.85 3.98
N CYS A 89 -7.04 -12.22 5.03
CA CYS A 89 -7.03 -12.73 6.39
C CYS A 89 -8.13 -13.79 6.48
N GLU A 90 -7.83 -15.01 6.04
CA GLU A 90 -8.79 -16.10 5.92
C GLU A 90 -9.08 -16.72 7.29
N GLY A 91 -8.03 -17.05 8.04
CA GLY A 91 -8.15 -17.76 9.30
C GLY A 91 -8.59 -16.88 10.46
N GLU A 92 -9.16 -17.50 11.50
CA GLU A 92 -9.41 -16.85 12.77
C GLU A 92 -8.10 -16.31 13.38
N ASN A 93 -8.14 -15.13 14.01
CA ASN A 93 -6.99 -14.46 14.60
C ASN A 93 -5.84 -14.13 13.61
N SER A 94 -6.09 -14.24 12.30
CA SER A 94 -5.10 -13.88 11.29
C SER A 94 -4.78 -12.39 11.33
N LYS A 95 -3.51 -12.04 11.15
CA LYS A 95 -3.03 -10.66 11.18
C LYS A 95 -2.22 -10.31 9.95
N MET A 96 -2.58 -9.19 9.32
CA MET A 96 -1.83 -8.59 8.23
C MET A 96 -1.35 -7.19 8.63
N SER A 97 -0.08 -6.89 8.36
CA SER A 97 0.48 -5.56 8.51
C SER A 97 1.19 -5.13 7.22
N TRP A 98 0.63 -4.11 6.55
CA TRP A 98 1.27 -3.44 5.43
C TRP A 98 2.09 -2.25 5.95
N THR A 99 3.37 -2.21 5.63
CA THR A 99 4.24 -1.06 5.90
C THR A 99 4.87 -0.60 4.60
N GLN A 100 4.73 0.67 4.25
CA GLN A 100 5.30 1.19 3.01
C GLN A 100 5.97 2.55 3.19
N SER A 101 7.10 2.69 2.53
CA SER A 101 7.82 3.95 2.33
C SER A 101 8.04 4.14 0.83
N GLU A 102 7.43 5.18 0.29
CA GLU A 102 7.36 5.40 -1.15
C GLU A 102 7.91 6.79 -1.51
N THR A 103 8.85 6.81 -2.44
CA THR A 103 9.38 8.04 -3.03
C THR A 103 9.73 7.84 -4.51
N GLY A 104 9.69 8.92 -5.29
CA GLY A 104 10.37 8.94 -6.57
C GLY A 104 9.59 8.45 -7.80
N SER A 105 8.30 8.14 -7.73
CA SER A 105 7.52 7.79 -8.95
C SER A 105 6.96 9.04 -9.62
N ALA A 106 6.88 9.06 -10.95
CA ALA A 106 6.16 10.12 -11.67
C ALA A 106 4.66 10.06 -11.36
N ILE A 107 4.08 8.86 -11.45
CA ILE A 107 2.68 8.59 -11.07
C ILE A 107 2.63 7.33 -10.20
N THR A 108 1.99 7.43 -9.03
CA THR A 108 1.71 6.29 -8.16
C THR A 108 0.22 6.04 -8.06
N TRP A 109 -0.19 4.79 -8.28
CA TRP A 109 -1.56 4.35 -8.07
C TRP A 109 -1.61 3.00 -7.35
N LYS A 110 -1.91 3.04 -6.04
CA LYS A 110 -1.84 1.84 -5.18
C LYS A 110 -2.85 1.86 -4.06
N TYR A 111 -3.50 0.71 -3.85
CA TYR A 111 -4.43 0.49 -2.75
C TYR A 111 -4.21 -0.86 -2.06
N PRO A 112 -3.13 -1.06 -1.27
CA PRO A 112 -2.96 -2.27 -0.49
C PRO A 112 -4.19 -2.51 0.38
N SER A 113 -4.76 -3.71 0.26
CA SER A 113 -6.07 -4.03 0.81
C SER A 113 -6.00 -5.21 1.78
N CYS A 114 -6.81 -5.19 2.83
CA CYS A 114 -7.03 -6.34 3.71
C CYS A 114 -8.50 -6.75 3.65
N ILE A 115 -8.73 -8.03 3.33
CA ILE A 115 -10.03 -8.69 3.47
C ILE A 115 -10.00 -9.47 4.79
N LEU A 116 -10.69 -8.95 5.78
CA LEU A 116 -10.77 -9.49 7.14
C LEU A 116 -11.93 -10.48 7.21
N ARG A 117 -11.70 -11.70 6.69
CA ARG A 117 -12.70 -12.77 6.62
C ARG A 117 -12.82 -13.53 7.93
N GLY A 118 -11.69 -13.92 8.52
CA GLY A 118 -11.68 -14.66 9.77
C GLY A 118 -12.16 -13.81 10.95
N ASP A 119 -12.79 -14.47 11.93
CA ASP A 119 -13.16 -13.82 13.19
C ASP A 119 -11.89 -13.38 13.95
N ASN A 120 -12.00 -12.25 14.65
CA ASN A 120 -10.90 -11.58 15.35
C ASN A 120 -9.70 -11.19 14.47
N SER A 121 -9.83 -11.23 13.13
CA SER A 121 -8.73 -10.88 12.24
C SER A 121 -8.39 -9.38 12.27
N ILE A 122 -7.12 -9.08 12.03
CA ILE A 122 -6.53 -7.75 12.19
C ILE A 122 -5.84 -7.31 10.90
N GLY A 123 -6.16 -6.10 10.43
CA GLY A 123 -5.52 -5.47 9.27
C GLY A 123 -4.89 -4.14 9.63
N GLU A 124 -3.58 -4.00 9.44
CA GLU A 124 -2.86 -2.77 9.70
C GLU A 124 -2.26 -2.22 8.40
N PHE A 125 -2.26 -0.90 8.27
CA PHE A 125 -1.66 -0.19 7.16
C PHE A 125 -0.92 1.05 7.65
N TYR A 126 0.39 1.07 7.40
CA TYR A 126 1.29 2.16 7.71
C TYR A 126 1.93 2.64 6.41
N SER A 127 1.73 3.92 6.08
CA SER A 127 2.28 4.48 4.85
C SER A 127 2.97 5.81 5.11
N VAL A 128 4.19 5.93 4.60
CA VAL A 128 4.90 7.19 4.43
C VAL A 128 5.08 7.45 2.94
N ALA A 129 4.55 8.57 2.46
CA ALA A 129 4.69 8.98 1.07
C ALA A 129 5.41 10.33 1.00
N LEU A 130 6.51 10.37 0.26
CA LEU A 130 7.23 11.59 -0.07
C LEU A 130 7.11 11.83 -1.58
N THR A 131 6.55 12.96 -1.95
CA THR A 131 6.35 13.33 -3.35
C THR A 131 6.84 14.74 -3.59
N SER A 132 7.70 14.96 -4.59
CA SER A 132 8.36 16.24 -4.90
C SER A 132 8.25 16.61 -6.39
N GLY A 133 8.59 17.85 -6.75
CA GLY A 133 8.59 18.29 -8.14
C GLY A 133 7.20 18.29 -8.77
N HIS A 134 6.99 17.52 -9.84
CA HIS A 134 5.71 17.40 -10.56
C HIS A 134 5.03 16.02 -10.37
N GLN A 135 5.43 15.28 -9.35
CA GLN A 135 4.89 13.94 -9.10
C GLN A 135 3.40 13.95 -8.76
N GLN A 136 2.74 12.86 -9.10
CA GLN A 136 1.34 12.62 -8.76
C GLN A 136 1.19 11.30 -8.03
N ALA A 137 0.46 11.30 -6.91
CA ALA A 137 0.18 10.08 -6.16
C ALA A 137 -1.32 9.99 -5.83
N ASP A 138 -1.97 8.88 -6.19
CA ASP A 138 -3.26 8.46 -5.64
C ASP A 138 -3.02 7.15 -4.89
N THR A 139 -2.82 7.27 -3.58
CA THR A 139 -2.49 6.14 -2.70
C THR A 139 -3.50 5.98 -1.60
N GLY A 140 -3.64 4.77 -1.08
CA GLY A 140 -4.40 4.56 0.13
C GLY A 140 -4.56 3.09 0.41
N THR A 141 -5.64 2.73 1.11
CA THR A 141 -5.87 1.34 1.51
C THR A 141 -7.35 1.02 1.52
N LYS A 142 -7.68 -0.27 1.39
CA LYS A 142 -9.05 -0.77 1.53
C LYS A 142 -9.11 -1.82 2.63
N MET A 143 -9.83 -1.52 3.71
CA MET A 143 -10.11 -2.43 4.81
C MET A 143 -11.54 -2.94 4.67
N ILE A 144 -11.70 -4.25 4.42
CA ILE A 144 -13.00 -4.88 4.23
C ILE A 144 -13.23 -5.85 5.40
N HIS A 145 -14.11 -5.46 6.32
CA HIS A 145 -14.48 -6.22 7.50
C HIS A 145 -15.64 -7.17 7.19
N ILE A 146 -15.42 -8.47 7.41
CA ILE A 146 -16.42 -9.52 7.18
C ILE A 146 -16.63 -10.36 8.46
N GLY A 147 -15.54 -10.80 9.09
CA GLY A 147 -15.58 -11.57 10.34
C GLY A 147 -15.99 -10.74 11.56
N LYS A 148 -16.36 -11.41 12.64
CA LYS A 148 -16.71 -10.82 13.94
C LYS A 148 -15.47 -10.26 14.62
N ASN A 149 -15.63 -9.20 15.42
CA ASN A 149 -14.57 -8.58 16.21
C ASN A 149 -13.32 -8.15 15.41
N THR A 150 -13.47 -7.94 14.10
CA THR A 150 -12.36 -7.58 13.22
C THR A 150 -11.85 -6.18 13.53
N LYS A 151 -10.52 -5.98 13.47
CA LYS A 151 -9.89 -4.69 13.77
C LYS A 151 -9.08 -4.19 12.59
N SER A 152 -9.14 -2.90 12.31
CA SER A 152 -8.23 -2.28 11.35
C SER A 152 -7.65 -0.97 11.84
N THR A 153 -6.38 -0.75 11.52
CA THR A 153 -5.64 0.47 11.83
C THR A 153 -5.03 1.01 10.55
N ILE A 154 -5.31 2.26 10.24
CA ILE A 154 -4.77 2.96 9.08
C ILE A 154 -4.03 4.19 9.61
N SER A 155 -2.73 4.27 9.38
CA SER A 155 -1.92 5.43 9.68
C SER A 155 -1.11 5.82 8.45
N ARG A 156 -1.34 7.03 7.94
CA ARG A 156 -0.67 7.51 6.73
C ARG A 156 -0.11 8.91 6.97
N LYS A 157 1.15 9.11 6.60
CA LYS A 157 1.85 10.39 6.64
C LYS A 157 2.35 10.74 5.24
N GLY A 158 1.92 11.89 4.72
CA GLY A 158 2.39 12.41 3.44
C GLY A 158 3.21 13.69 3.62
N SER A 159 4.30 13.85 2.87
CA SER A 159 5.06 15.11 2.77
C SER A 159 5.15 15.58 1.33
N LEU A 160 4.88 16.87 1.11
CA LEU A 160 4.61 17.48 -0.19
C LEU A 160 5.43 18.77 -0.39
N PRO A 161 6.71 18.68 -0.76
CA PRO A 161 7.46 19.82 -1.28
C PRO A 161 7.04 20.21 -2.71
N ASP A 162 7.05 21.52 -2.99
CA ASP A 162 6.96 22.11 -4.33
C ASP A 162 5.60 22.01 -5.05
N ILE A 163 5.55 21.59 -6.32
CA ILE A 163 4.36 21.64 -7.21
C ILE A 163 3.73 20.25 -7.34
N VAL A 164 3.30 19.68 -6.22
CA VAL A 164 2.92 18.27 -6.15
C VAL A 164 1.43 18.09 -5.92
N ARG A 165 0.85 17.04 -6.52
CA ARG A 165 -0.53 16.61 -6.26
C ARG A 165 -0.55 15.22 -5.63
N ASN A 166 -0.98 15.15 -4.38
CA ASN A 166 -1.07 13.87 -3.67
C ASN A 166 -2.47 13.70 -3.08
N SER A 167 -3.12 12.64 -3.51
CA SER A 167 -4.45 12.24 -3.06
C SER A 167 -4.32 10.98 -2.23
N TYR A 168 -4.85 11.03 -1.02
CA TYR A 168 -5.16 9.81 -0.29
C TYR A 168 -6.59 9.37 -0.59
N ARG A 169 -6.78 8.11 -0.97
CA ARG A 169 -8.11 7.50 -1.16
C ARG A 169 -8.21 6.20 -0.39
N GLY A 170 -9.01 6.21 0.65
CA GLY A 170 -9.22 5.06 1.53
C GLY A 170 -10.65 4.52 1.45
N LEU A 171 -10.82 3.22 1.66
CA LEU A 171 -12.12 2.59 1.87
C LEU A 171 -12.10 1.75 3.15
N VAL A 172 -13.02 2.03 4.06
CA VAL A 172 -13.37 1.12 5.16
C VAL A 172 -14.78 0.62 4.90
N LYS A 173 -14.93 -0.69 4.71
CA LYS A 173 -16.22 -1.33 4.47
C LYS A 173 -16.51 -2.34 5.58
N ILE A 174 -17.65 -2.19 6.25
CA ILE A 174 -18.13 -3.10 7.28
C ILE A 174 -19.35 -3.84 6.72
N MET A 175 -19.21 -5.16 6.54
CA MET A 175 -20.28 -6.04 6.06
C MET A 175 -21.27 -6.34 7.19
N PRO A 176 -22.54 -6.74 6.88
CA PRO A 176 -23.54 -7.01 7.92
C PRO A 176 -23.13 -8.13 8.89
N THR A 177 -22.28 -9.05 8.44
CA THR A 177 -21.74 -10.15 9.25
C THR A 177 -20.68 -9.72 10.27
N ALA A 178 -20.06 -8.55 10.08
CA ALA A 178 -18.91 -8.09 10.85
C ALA A 178 -19.33 -7.40 12.16
N THR A 179 -19.92 -8.17 13.07
CA THR A 179 -20.35 -7.68 14.38
C THR A 179 -19.16 -7.21 15.21
N ASN A 180 -19.28 -6.06 15.89
CA ASN A 180 -18.22 -5.50 16.75
C ASN A 180 -16.91 -5.18 15.99
N ALA A 181 -17.01 -4.85 14.70
CA ALA A 181 -15.87 -4.37 13.91
C ALA A 181 -15.37 -3.02 14.44
N ARG A 182 -14.04 -2.83 14.44
CA ARG A 182 -13.39 -1.59 14.87
C ARG A 182 -12.42 -1.09 13.80
N ASN A 183 -12.48 0.19 13.50
CA ASN A 183 -11.51 0.86 12.64
C ASN A 183 -10.98 2.11 13.33
N PHE A 184 -9.68 2.36 13.19
CA PHE A 184 -9.05 3.64 13.46
C PHE A 184 -8.30 4.09 12.22
N THR A 185 -8.63 5.28 11.71
CA THR A 185 -8.00 5.86 10.52
C THR A 185 -7.46 7.24 10.84
N GLN A 186 -6.15 7.41 10.69
CA GLN A 186 -5.47 8.69 10.80
C GLN A 186 -4.65 8.94 9.55
N CYS A 187 -4.81 10.13 8.96
CA CYS A 187 -4.10 10.53 7.76
C CYS A 187 -3.61 11.97 7.93
N ASP A 188 -2.30 12.09 8.13
CA ASP A 188 -1.63 13.37 8.29
C ASP A 188 -0.98 13.76 6.95
N SER A 189 -1.08 15.02 6.56
CA SER A 189 -0.42 15.57 5.37
C SER A 189 0.33 16.83 5.75
N MET A 190 1.60 16.88 5.36
CA MET A 190 2.49 18.03 5.52
C MET A 190 2.72 18.66 4.15
N LEU A 191 2.29 19.91 4.01
CA LEU A 191 2.46 20.71 2.81
C LEU A 191 3.69 21.61 3.00
N ILE A 192 4.64 21.58 2.06
CA ILE A 192 5.87 22.37 2.11
C ILE A 192 5.90 23.25 0.85
N GLY A 193 5.52 24.52 1.02
CA GLY A 193 5.42 25.50 -0.06
C GLY A 193 3.98 25.79 -0.48
N ALA A 194 3.77 26.92 -1.16
CA ALA A 194 2.42 27.42 -1.49
C ALA A 194 1.78 26.75 -2.73
N ASN A 195 2.56 25.99 -3.50
CA ASN A 195 2.14 25.45 -4.80
C ASN A 195 1.79 23.95 -4.78
N CYS A 196 1.76 23.33 -3.60
CA CYS A 196 1.41 21.92 -3.43
C CYS A 196 -0.08 21.74 -3.08
N GLY A 197 -0.65 20.62 -3.53
CA GLY A 197 -2.05 20.27 -3.31
C GLY A 197 -2.20 18.86 -2.74
N GLY A 198 -2.89 18.76 -1.61
CA GLY A 198 -3.28 17.50 -0.99
C GLY A 198 -4.79 17.27 -1.11
N ALA A 199 -5.23 16.08 -1.49
CA ALA A 199 -6.63 15.67 -1.40
C ALA A 199 -6.79 14.49 -0.44
N TYR A 200 -7.83 14.53 0.38
CA TYR A 200 -8.16 13.45 1.32
C TYR A 200 -9.57 12.95 1.04
N LEU A 201 -9.67 11.71 0.55
CA LEU A 201 -10.91 11.10 0.05
C LEU A 201 -11.21 9.78 0.79
N PRO A 202 -11.49 9.81 2.11
CA PRO A 202 -11.89 8.63 2.86
C PRO A 202 -13.34 8.24 2.54
N VAL A 203 -13.59 6.94 2.40
CA VAL A 203 -14.94 6.40 2.27
C VAL A 203 -15.16 5.38 3.38
N CYS A 204 -16.16 5.61 4.23
CA CYS A 204 -16.63 4.60 5.18
C CYS A 204 -18.01 4.13 4.74
N ARG A 205 -18.19 2.82 4.59
CA ARG A 205 -19.48 2.21 4.26
C ARG A 205 -19.81 1.11 5.26
N MET A 206 -20.89 1.31 6.00
CA MET A 206 -21.49 0.28 6.84
C MET A 206 -22.72 -0.24 6.10
N SER A 207 -22.67 -1.48 5.63
CA SER A 207 -23.85 -2.16 5.10
C SER A 207 -24.66 -2.68 6.27
N GLN A 208 -25.88 -2.17 6.41
CA GLN A 208 -26.91 -2.72 7.29
C GLN A 208 -27.48 -3.99 6.69
#